data_AF-A0AAV6ZA98-F1
#
_entry.id   AF-A0AAV6ZA98-F1
#
_cell.length_a   1.000
_cell.length_b   1.000
_cell.length_c   1.000
_cell.angle_alpha   90.00
_cell.angle_beta   90.00
_cell.angle_gamma   90.00
#
_symmetry.space_group_name_H-M   'P 1'
#
loop_
_entity.id
_entity.type
_entity.pdbx_description
1 polymer ?
#
loop_
_entity_poly.entity_id
_entity_poly.type
_entity_poly.pdbx_seq_one_letter_code
_entity_poly.pdbx_strand_id
1 'polypeptide(L)'
;MEIYCERVRDLLRPKSKGNLRVREHPILGPYVEDLSKLAVTSYTDIADLMDCGNKARTVAATNMNETSSRSHAVFTIVFTQKRHDEMTNLDTEKVSKISLVDLAGSERADSSGAKGTRLKEGANINKSLTTLGKVISALAEM
;
A
#
# COMPACT_ATOMS: atom_id res chain seq x y z
N MET A 1 -2.41 3.53 0.09
CA MET A 1 -1.21 3.99 -0.65
C MET A 1 -0.98 3.07 -1.84
N GLU A 2 -0.13 3.49 -2.78
CA GLU A 2 0.38 2.61 -3.83
C GLU A 2 1.90 2.73 -3.96
N ILE A 3 2.49 1.69 -4.53
CA ILE A 3 3.90 1.62 -4.91
C ILE A 3 3.95 1.45 -6.42
N TYR A 4 4.49 2.46 -7.11
CA TYR A 4 4.60 2.50 -8.55
C TYR A 4 6.00 2.92 -8.95
N CYS A 5 6.68 2.11 -9.77
CA CYS A 5 8.09 2.35 -10.16
C CYS A 5 9.00 2.66 -8.95
N GLU A 6 8.92 1.86 -7.88
CA GLU A 6 9.69 2.06 -6.63
C GLU A 6 9.40 3.39 -5.90
N ARG A 7 8.28 4.04 -6.21
CA ARG A 7 7.84 5.29 -5.59
C ARG A 7 6.53 5.06 -4.83
N VAL A 8 6.48 5.57 -3.60
CA VAL A 8 5.31 5.47 -2.73
C VAL A 8 4.45 6.72 -2.93
N ARG A 9 3.16 6.51 -3.20
CA ARG A 9 2.18 7.59 -3.39
C ARG A 9 1.00 7.44 -2.44
N ASP A 10 0.51 8.58 -1.98
CA ASP A 10 -0.71 8.64 -1.18
C ASP A 10 -1.94 8.69 -2.09
N LEU A 11 -2.81 7.68 -1.99
CA LEU A 11 -4.05 7.59 -2.75
C LEU A 11 -5.21 8.36 -2.09
N LEU A 12 -5.11 8.70 -0.81
CA LEU A 12 -6.15 9.42 -0.05
C LEU A 12 -5.91 10.94 -0.02
N ARG A 13 -4.70 11.40 -0.38
CA ARG A 13 -4.39 12.81 -0.64
C ARG A 13 -3.74 12.99 -2.02
N PRO A 14 -4.52 12.93 -3.11
CA PRO A 14 -3.98 13.06 -4.48
C PRO A 14 -3.39 14.44 -4.81
N LYS A 15 -3.69 15.48 -4.00
CA LYS A 15 -3.04 16.80 -4.12
C LYS A 15 -1.60 16.81 -3.59
N SER A 16 -1.20 15.81 -2.81
CA SER A 16 0.18 15.61 -2.40
C SER A 16 0.96 15.10 -3.62
N LYS A 17 1.75 15.98 -4.23
CA LYS A 17 2.55 15.68 -5.44
C LYS A 17 3.89 14.97 -5.11
N GLY A 18 4.08 14.55 -3.86
CA GLY A 18 5.34 14.03 -3.35
C GLY A 18 5.45 12.51 -3.43
N ASN A 19 6.66 12.02 -3.71
CA ASN A 19 7.02 10.64 -3.38
C ASN A 19 7.20 10.56 -1.87
N LEU A 20 6.43 9.71 -1.19
CA LEU A 20 6.56 9.52 0.25
C LEU A 20 7.82 8.72 0.56
N ARG A 21 8.43 9.00 1.72
CA ARG A 21 9.65 8.32 2.17
C ARG A 21 9.31 7.18 3.11
N VAL A 22 9.95 6.03 2.90
CA VAL A 22 9.92 4.94 3.87
C VAL A 22 10.99 5.22 4.94
N ARG A 23 10.61 5.08 6.20
CA ARG A 23 11.46 5.23 7.38
C ARG A 23 11.31 4.02 8.28
N GLU A 24 12.20 3.87 9.24
CA GLU A 24 12.18 2.78 10.21
C GLU A 24 12.06 3.35 11.63
N HIS A 25 11.13 2.80 12.41
CA HIS A 25 10.98 3.11 13.82
C HIS A 25 11.57 1.96 14.64
N PRO A 26 12.36 2.22 15.70
CA PRO A 26 13.05 1.16 16.47
C PRO A 26 12.12 0.07 17.02
N ILE A 27 10.87 0.42 17.32
CA ILE A 27 9.88 -0.49 17.93
C ILE A 27 8.79 -0.91 16.94
N LEU A 28 8.38 -0.01 16.03
CA LEU A 28 7.21 -0.22 15.18
C LEU A 28 7.60 -0.79 13.80
N GLY A 29 8.90 -0.87 13.52
CA GLY A 29 9.44 -1.28 12.23
C GLY A 29 9.22 -0.23 11.13
N PRO A 30 9.21 -0.66 9.85
CA PRO A 30 9.11 0.25 8.73
C PRO A 30 7.74 0.93 8.63
N TYR A 31 7.75 2.23 8.34
CA TYR A 31 6.57 3.05 8.12
C TYR A 31 6.80 4.07 6.99
N VAL A 32 5.71 4.62 6.46
CA VAL A 32 5.77 5.66 5.44
C VAL A 32 5.53 7.01 6.11
N GLU A 33 6.51 7.90 6.00
CA GLU A 33 6.44 9.27 6.50
C GLU A 33 5.35 10.05 5.74
N ASP A 34 4.59 10.88 6.47
CA ASP A 34 3.51 11.72 5.96
C ASP A 34 2.34 11.00 5.27
N LEU A 35 2.26 9.66 5.38
CA LEU A 35 1.13 8.90 4.84
C LEU A 35 -0.16 9.27 5.58
N SER A 36 -1.20 9.62 4.83
CA SER A 36 -2.50 9.99 5.38
C SER A 36 -3.15 8.88 6.18
N LYS A 37 -3.68 9.26 7.34
CA LYS A 37 -4.55 8.43 8.17
C LYS A 37 -5.84 9.21 8.36
N LEU A 38 -6.96 8.60 7.98
CA LEU A 38 -8.29 9.20 8.09
C LEU A 38 -9.08 8.40 9.11
N ALA A 39 -9.68 9.11 10.07
CA ALA A 39 -10.57 8.50 11.04
C ALA A 39 -11.86 8.08 10.34
N VAL A 40 -12.36 6.92 10.72
CA VAL A 40 -13.60 6.32 10.20
C VAL A 40 -14.41 5.81 11.38
N THR A 41 -15.73 5.85 11.25
CA THR A 41 -16.70 5.44 12.28
C THR A 41 -17.63 4.35 11.80
N SER A 42 -17.72 4.13 10.49
CA SER A 42 -18.62 3.17 9.88
C SER A 42 -17.93 2.36 8.78
N TYR A 43 -18.55 1.25 8.40
CA TYR A 43 -18.15 0.51 7.20
C TYR A 43 -18.25 1.36 5.94
N THR A 44 -19.30 2.19 5.83
CA THR A 44 -19.51 3.08 4.69
C THR A 44 -18.34 4.05 4.51
N ASP A 45 -17.83 4.63 5.61
CA ASP A 45 -16.66 5.52 5.55
C ASP A 45 -15.43 4.78 4.98
N ILE A 46 -15.24 3.51 5.37
CA ILE A 46 -14.14 2.67 4.86
C ILE A 46 -14.32 2.41 3.36
N ALA A 47 -15.53 2.06 2.94
CA ALA A 47 -15.86 1.80 1.53
C ALA A 47 -15.65 3.05 0.66
N ASP A 48 -16.10 4.22 1.13
CA ASP A 48 -15.93 5.49 0.43
C ASP A 48 -14.45 5.86 0.26
N LEU A 49 -13.62 5.64 1.29
CA LEU A 49 -12.17 5.84 1.20
C LEU A 49 -11.49 4.86 0.25
N MET A 50 -11.95 3.61 0.23
CA MET A 50 -11.46 2.60 -0.70
C MET A 50 -11.77 2.99 -2.15
N ASP A 51 -13.01 3.43 -2.41
CA ASP A 51 -13.44 3.91 -3.73
C ASP A 51 -12.68 5.17 -4.15
N CYS A 52 -12.48 6.11 -3.23
CA CYS A 52 -11.68 7.31 -3.47
C CYS A 52 -10.24 6.95 -3.87
N GLY A 53 -9.61 6.04 -3.13
CA GLY A 53 -8.26 5.55 -3.41
C GLY A 53 -8.17 4.84 -4.76
N ASN A 54 -9.15 4.00 -5.09
CA ASN A 54 -9.24 3.33 -6.39
C ASN A 54 -9.42 4.32 -7.55
N LYS A 55 -10.26 5.34 -7.37
CA LYS A 55 -10.41 6.43 -8.35
C LYS A 55 -9.09 7.18 -8.55
N ALA A 56 -8.38 7.51 -7.47
CA ALA A 56 -7.08 8.18 -7.55
C ALA A 56 -6.03 7.33 -8.29
N ARG A 57 -6.00 6.01 -8.01
CA ARG A 57 -5.16 5.04 -8.71
C ARG A 57 -5.49 4.97 -10.21
N THR A 58 -6.77 4.92 -10.56
CA THR A 58 -7.24 4.90 -11.96
C THR A 58 -6.99 6.22 -12.69
N VAL A 59 -7.13 7.38 -12.04
CA VAL A 59 -6.86 8.68 -12.67
C VAL A 59 -5.36 8.85 -12.94
N ALA A 60 -4.51 8.45 -11.99
CA ALA A 60 -3.06 8.37 -12.21
C ALA A 60 -2.74 7.46 -13.41
N ALA A 61 -3.50 6.37 -13.58
CA ALA A 61 -3.42 5.50 -14.74
C ALA A 61 -3.88 6.18 -16.05
N THR A 62 -4.99 6.93 -16.08
CA THR A 62 -5.45 7.59 -17.32
C THR A 62 -4.51 8.70 -17.78
N ASN A 63 -3.87 9.43 -16.86
CA ASN A 63 -2.86 10.44 -17.20
C ASN A 63 -1.52 9.81 -17.68
N MET A 64 -1.30 8.50 -17.49
CA MET A 64 -0.05 7.79 -17.85
C MET A 64 -0.22 6.48 -18.65
N ASN A 65 -1.42 6.16 -19.15
CA ASN A 65 -1.90 4.87 -19.70
C ASN A 65 -2.12 3.76 -18.67
N GLU A 66 -3.24 3.02 -18.79
CA GLU A 66 -3.62 1.75 -18.12
C GLU A 66 -2.58 1.15 -17.14
N THR A 67 -2.50 1.74 -15.93
CA THR A 67 -1.49 1.47 -14.88
C THR A 67 -2.05 0.73 -13.67
N SER A 68 -3.36 0.45 -13.59
CA SER A 68 -3.94 -0.19 -12.39
C SER A 68 -3.36 -1.58 -12.13
N SER A 69 -3.04 -2.34 -13.18
CA SER A 69 -2.32 -3.62 -13.09
C SER A 69 -0.82 -3.50 -12.78
N ARG A 70 -0.27 -2.28 -12.77
CA ARG A 70 1.17 -1.98 -12.77
C ARG A 70 1.67 -1.26 -11.52
N SER A 71 0.81 -1.14 -10.51
CA SER A 71 1.15 -0.60 -9.19
C SER A 71 0.69 -1.57 -8.12
N HIS A 72 1.46 -1.72 -7.04
CA HIS A 72 1.00 -2.43 -5.85
C HIS A 72 0.17 -1.48 -5.00
N ALA A 73 -1.02 -1.86 -4.58
CA ALA A 73 -1.82 -1.09 -3.64
C ALA A 73 -1.79 -1.72 -2.25
N VAL A 74 -1.70 -0.87 -1.23
CA VAL A 74 -1.77 -1.26 0.17
C VAL A 74 -2.81 -0.38 0.86
N PHE A 75 -3.87 -1.01 1.33
CA PHE A 75 -4.90 -0.39 2.16
C PHE A 75 -4.75 -0.89 3.59
N THR A 76 -4.50 0.02 4.53
CA THR A 76 -4.24 -0.33 5.93
C THR A 76 -5.37 0.18 6.81
N ILE A 77 -5.97 -0.72 7.58
CA ILE A 77 -6.92 -0.41 8.63
C ILE A 77 -6.19 -0.54 9.96
N VAL A 78 -6.13 0.55 10.73
CA VAL A 78 -5.66 0.54 12.11
C VAL A 78 -6.90 0.48 12.99
N PHE A 79 -7.14 -0.66 13.61
CA PHE A 79 -8.28 -0.91 14.46
C PHE A 79 -7.84 -0.88 15.92
N THR A 80 -8.38 0.07 16.69
CA THR A 80 -8.04 0.28 18.08
C THR A 80 -9.27 0.01 18.95
N GLN A 81 -9.16 -0.99 19.82
CA GLN A 81 -10.19 -1.31 20.82
C GLN A 81 -9.73 -0.82 22.17
N LYS A 82 -10.56 -0.01 22.84
CA LYS A 82 -10.36 0.40 24.23
C LYS A 82 -11.30 -0.41 25.11
N ARG A 83 -10.76 -0.99 26.18
CA ARG A 83 -11.54 -1.71 27.18
C ARG A 83 -11.20 -1.15 28.54
N HIS A 84 -12.21 -0.65 29.23
CA HIS A 84 -12.14 -0.30 30.62
C HIS A 84 -12.45 -1.55 31.46
N ASP A 85 -11.60 -1.86 32.44
CA ASP A 85 -11.85 -2.90 33.43
C ASP A 85 -12.32 -2.25 34.73
N GLU A 86 -13.60 -2.40 35.04
CA GLU A 86 -14.22 -1.82 36.24
C GLU A 86 -13.64 -2.37 37.55
N MET A 87 -13.10 -3.59 37.55
CA MET A 87 -12.58 -4.22 38.77
C MET A 87 -11.18 -3.73 39.12
N THR A 88 -10.34 -3.47 38.11
CA THR A 88 -8.99 -2.95 38.30
C THR A 88 -8.91 -1.43 38.13
N ASN A 89 -9.99 -0.81 37.64
CA ASN A 89 -10.07 0.61 37.23
C ASN A 89 -8.95 0.98 36.24
N LEU A 90 -8.60 0.05 35.35
CA LEU A 90 -7.55 0.22 34.34
C LEU A 90 -8.15 0.26 32.94
N ASP A 91 -7.65 1.19 32.14
CA ASP A 91 -7.91 1.23 30.70
C ASP A 91 -6.86 0.42 29.95
N THR A 92 -7.31 -0.49 29.11
CA THR A 92 -6.46 -1.27 28.21
C THR A 92 -6.78 -0.94 26.75
N GLU A 93 -5.75 -0.92 25.92
CA GLU A 93 -5.89 -0.70 24.48
C GLU A 93 -5.31 -1.87 23.71
N LYS A 94 -6.10 -2.40 22.78
CA LYS A 94 -5.66 -3.39 21.80
C LYS A 94 -5.65 -2.75 20.43
N VAL A 95 -4.47 -2.62 19.84
CA VAL A 95 -4.27 -2.09 18.49
C VAL A 95 -3.99 -3.25 17.53
N SER A 96 -4.75 -3.30 16.44
CA SER A 96 -4.57 -4.27 15.35
C SER A 96 -4.34 -3.51 14.03
N LYS A 97 -3.32 -3.93 13.28
CA LYS A 97 -3.02 -3.37 11.96
C LYS A 97 -3.35 -4.41 10.89
N ILE A 98 -4.39 -4.16 10.12
CA ILE A 98 -4.85 -5.03 9.04
C ILE A 98 -4.39 -4.39 7.73
N SER A 99 -3.64 -5.13 6.93
CA SER A 99 -3.16 -4.65 5.63
C SER A 99 -3.77 -5.51 4.52
N LEU A 100 -4.58 -4.88 3.68
CA LEU A 100 -5.11 -5.46 2.44
C LEU A 100 -4.16 -5.06 1.32
N VAL A 101 -3.52 -6.04 0.70
CA VAL A 101 -2.48 -5.81 -0.31
C VAL A 101 -2.95 -6.38 -1.63
N ASP A 102 -3.01 -5.52 -2.64
CA ASP A 102 -3.28 -5.87 -4.04
C ASP A 102 -1.98 -5.68 -4.82
N LEU A 103 -1.35 -6.79 -5.20
CA LEU A 103 -0.08 -6.76 -5.90
C LEU A 103 -0.31 -6.62 -7.42
N ALA A 104 0.58 -5.87 -8.06
CA ALA A 104 0.62 -5.72 -9.50
C ALA A 104 0.82 -7.08 -10.20
N GLY A 105 0.46 -7.12 -11.50
CA GLY A 105 0.67 -8.28 -12.36
C GLY A 105 2.17 -8.61 -12.52
N SER A 106 2.45 -9.90 -12.67
CA SER A 106 3.79 -10.44 -12.91
C SER A 106 4.07 -10.70 -14.39
N GLU A 107 3.50 -9.90 -15.30
CA GLU A 107 3.61 -10.16 -16.72
C GLU A 107 5.07 -10.09 -17.22
N ARG A 108 5.44 -11.04 -18.09
CA ARG A 108 6.77 -11.08 -18.69
C ARG A 108 6.91 -9.99 -19.75
N ALA A 109 8.06 -9.31 -19.75
CA ALA A 109 8.37 -8.26 -20.71
C ALA A 109 8.26 -8.74 -22.17
N ASP A 110 8.71 -9.98 -22.44
CA ASP A 110 8.72 -10.57 -23.80
C ASP A 110 7.31 -10.77 -24.37
N SER A 111 6.32 -11.07 -23.52
CA SER A 111 4.92 -11.21 -23.91
C SER A 111 4.17 -9.87 -24.05
N SER A 112 4.75 -8.78 -23.56
CA SER A 112 4.06 -7.48 -23.47
C SER A 112 4.24 -6.58 -24.70
N GLY A 113 5.26 -6.84 -25.53
CA GLY A 113 5.63 -5.97 -26.65
C GLY A 113 6.04 -4.54 -26.24
N ALA A 114 6.25 -4.29 -24.94
CA ALA A 114 6.51 -2.97 -24.38
C ALA A 114 7.88 -2.42 -24.81
N LYS A 115 7.92 -1.16 -25.26
CA LYS A 115 9.14 -0.43 -25.63
C LYS A 115 9.34 0.81 -24.76
N GLY A 116 10.59 1.24 -24.61
CA GLY A 116 10.94 2.49 -23.92
C GLY A 116 10.50 2.52 -22.45
N THR A 117 9.71 3.52 -22.07
CA THR A 117 9.27 3.76 -20.68
C THR A 117 8.47 2.58 -20.11
N ARG A 118 7.61 1.94 -20.91
CA ARG A 118 6.80 0.79 -20.46
C ARG A 118 7.65 -0.43 -20.12
N LEU A 119 8.78 -0.62 -20.81
CA LEU A 119 9.71 -1.70 -20.50
C LEU A 119 10.39 -1.47 -19.14
N LYS A 120 10.80 -0.22 -18.85
CA LYS A 120 11.38 0.15 -17.56
C LYS A 120 10.39 -0.01 -16.41
N GLU A 121 9.14 0.35 -16.64
CA GLU A 121 8.04 0.18 -15.69
C GLU A 121 7.80 -1.31 -15.37
N GLY A 122 7.63 -2.14 -16.41
CA GLY A 122 7.48 -3.59 -16.26
C GLY A 122 8.67 -4.24 -15.54
N ALA A 123 9.90 -3.79 -15.82
CA ALA A 123 11.09 -4.26 -15.13
C ALA A 123 11.07 -3.93 -13.63
N ASN A 124 10.62 -2.73 -13.24
CA ASN A 124 10.53 -2.34 -11.83
C ASN A 124 9.45 -3.14 -11.08
N ILE A 125 8.29 -3.35 -11.71
CA ILE A 125 7.22 -4.17 -11.13
C ILE A 125 7.72 -5.58 -10.89
N ASN A 126 8.32 -6.21 -11.90
CA ASN A 126 8.86 -7.56 -11.78
C ASN A 126 10.00 -7.65 -10.77
N LYS A 127 10.83 -6.60 -10.64
CA LYS A 127 11.85 -6.52 -9.60
C LYS A 127 11.24 -6.58 -8.21
N SER A 128 10.24 -5.76 -7.91
CA SER A 128 9.58 -5.74 -6.58
C SER A 128 8.93 -7.08 -6.24
N LEU A 129 8.23 -7.71 -7.20
CA LEU A 129 7.61 -9.04 -7.02
C LEU A 129 8.64 -10.16 -6.84
N THR A 130 9.73 -10.13 -7.61
CA THR A 130 10.82 -11.11 -7.49
C THR A 130 11.50 -11.01 -6.13
N THR A 131 11.75 -9.78 -5.65
CA THR A 131 12.32 -9.55 -4.32
C THR A 131 11.40 -10.08 -3.23
N LEU A 132 10.09 -9.83 -3.32
CA LEU A 132 9.11 -10.39 -2.38
C LEU A 132 9.16 -11.92 -2.38
N GLY A 133 9.17 -12.57 -3.55
CA GLY A 133 9.29 -14.01 -3.68
C GLY A 133 10.55 -14.56 -3.01
N LYS A 134 11.70 -13.91 -3.20
CA LYS A 134 12.97 -14.29 -2.55
C LYS A 134 12.89 -14.21 -1.02
N VAL A 135 12.29 -13.15 -0.48
CA VAL A 135 12.11 -12.99 0.97
C VAL A 135 11.22 -14.09 1.53
N ILE A 136 10.11 -14.40 0.86
CA ILE A 136 9.20 -15.48 1.27
C ILE A 136 9.91 -16.84 1.25
N SER A 137 10.65 -17.16 0.18
CA SER A 137 11.43 -18.40 0.10
C SER A 137 12.46 -18.51 1.21
N ALA A 138 13.23 -17.44 1.47
CA ALA A 138 14.23 -17.42 2.53
C ALA A 138 13.62 -17.62 3.92
N LEU A 139 12.42 -17.09 4.16
CA LEU A 139 11.69 -17.28 5.42
C LEU A 139 11.07 -18.67 5.55
N ALA A 140 10.76 -19.34 4.45
CA ALA A 140 10.18 -20.68 4.43
C ALA A 140 11.23 -21.80 4.55
N GLU A 141 12.49 -21.50 4.25
CA GLU A 141 13.65 -22.41 4.42
C GLU A 141 14.29 -22.33 5.82
N MET A 142 13.79 -21.44 6.70
CA MET A 142 14.10 -21.40 8.13
C MET A 142 13.27 -22.40 8.93
#